data_AF-A0A7E6FRV4-F1
#
_entry.id   AF-A0A7E6FRV4-F1
#
_cell.length_a   1.000
_cell.length_b   1.000
_cell.length_c   1.000
_cell.angle_alpha   90.00
_cell.angle_beta   90.00
_cell.angle_gamma   90.00
#
_symmetry.space_group_name_H-M   'P 1'
#
loop_
_entity.id
_entity.type
_entity.pdbx_description
1 polymer ?
#
loop_
_entity_poly.entity_id
_entity_poly.type
_entity_poly.pdbx_seq_one_letter_code
_entity_poly.pdbx_strand_id
1 'polypeptide(L)'
;MVEIFPTHVKDVYICHIKQFKDHRGKLCELFNMAKYPEEIKKFFPIQQITCVTNRKFAHRGLHIAAYSKLLTCIKGSVYDVVVDTRPDSSTYLQWVGVTLSEENGYQLLVPPDCGHGYLALEEGCAVVYCQGGCFLPSVPEKAVHLFDKAVSIDWPFIDQKSNFLISEKDSKVPFLEVDIEKFKPNRKRILIISSKGQVGSTFYRLLKECNDKYVVIGTCHTDNDPQHYKFDLEIAGKDPAYVNLLLDACKPHVVIVCGAMVNANLCESQTELAYLVNRDSIEQLGKQIKKRGAKLIFFSTNYIFSDPLKPDLPQDRIDMLANDIGLKEDAHPNSVNVYGKSKLASENIFQDDVTNVLIIRISGVFGPDIKKRNFVYQVIGNLLAGNKMTLLTDEIQCPVYTLDLCRATLELMEKNCSGIYHVAGPEAFNKYTFGVKIAEIFNLDTSLLVPMSSEELKLPAKRPYFAALSTAKFRKEVPEFKFHNVSAAIRDWQSKENKNGKILPEF
;
A
#
# COMPACT_ATOMS: atom_id res chain seq x y z
N MET A 1 -21.89 14.33 6.93
CA MET A 1 -21.56 12.98 7.39
C MET A 1 -20.15 12.99 7.94
N VAL A 2 -19.92 12.24 9.01
CA VAL A 2 -18.59 11.94 9.55
C VAL A 2 -17.97 10.86 8.68
N GLU A 3 -16.73 11.06 8.26
CA GLU A 3 -15.96 10.04 7.55
C GLU A 3 -15.27 9.14 8.56
N ILE A 4 -15.31 7.83 8.33
CA ILE A 4 -14.72 6.84 9.23
C ILE A 4 -13.65 6.06 8.49
N PHE A 5 -12.57 5.76 9.22
CA PHE A 5 -11.44 5.01 8.73
C PHE A 5 -11.22 3.87 9.72
N PRO A 6 -11.50 2.61 9.36
CA PRO A 6 -11.20 1.48 10.24
C PRO A 6 -9.71 1.48 10.60
N THR A 7 -9.28 0.88 11.70
CA THR A 7 -7.85 0.68 11.96
C THR A 7 -7.44 -0.77 11.69
N HIS A 8 -6.15 -1.07 11.75
CA HIS A 8 -5.70 -2.47 11.73
C HIS A 8 -6.07 -3.22 13.03
N VAL A 9 -6.48 -2.50 14.09
CA VAL A 9 -7.09 -3.08 15.28
C VAL A 9 -8.59 -3.19 15.06
N LYS A 10 -9.12 -4.41 15.22
CA LYS A 10 -10.53 -4.74 14.94
C LYS A 10 -11.46 -3.83 15.75
N ASP A 11 -12.50 -3.30 15.09
CA ASP A 11 -13.54 -2.43 15.66
C ASP A 11 -13.05 -1.06 16.22
N VAL A 12 -11.78 -0.70 15.99
CA VAL A 12 -11.26 0.64 16.30
C VAL A 12 -11.33 1.49 15.03
N TYR A 13 -11.81 2.73 15.15
CA TYR A 13 -12.00 3.62 14.01
C TYR A 13 -11.45 5.01 14.30
N ILE A 14 -10.83 5.63 13.30
CA ILE A 14 -10.59 7.07 13.27
C ILE A 14 -11.81 7.72 12.62
N CYS A 15 -12.42 8.66 13.31
CA CYS A 15 -13.53 9.45 12.81
C CYS A 15 -13.03 10.85 12.49
N HIS A 16 -13.26 11.33 11.26
CA HIS A 16 -12.88 12.69 10.86
C HIS A 16 -14.13 13.58 10.86
N ILE A 17 -14.15 14.54 11.78
CA ILE A 17 -15.22 15.54 11.88
C ILE A 17 -14.82 16.81 11.14
N LYS A 18 -15.76 17.32 10.34
CA LYS A 18 -15.57 18.57 9.61
C LYS A 18 -15.51 19.75 10.58
N GLN A 19 -14.56 20.64 10.35
CA GLN A 19 -14.41 21.90 11.05
C GLN A 19 -14.79 23.04 10.11
N PHE A 20 -15.69 23.93 10.55
CA PHE A 20 -16.09 25.10 9.78
C PHE A 20 -15.39 26.32 10.37
N LYS A 21 -14.55 26.98 9.57
CA LYS A 21 -13.79 28.16 9.98
C LYS A 21 -14.35 29.40 9.28
N ASP A 22 -14.58 30.46 10.04
CA ASP A 22 -14.89 31.79 9.53
C ASP A 22 -14.15 32.87 10.35
N HIS A 23 -14.40 34.15 10.06
CA HIS A 23 -13.72 35.26 10.74
C HIS A 23 -14.02 35.36 12.25
N ARG A 24 -15.02 34.62 12.77
CA ARG A 24 -15.38 34.56 14.20
C ARG A 24 -14.67 33.41 14.93
N GLY A 25 -14.10 32.46 14.19
CA GLY A 25 -13.40 31.31 14.76
C GLY A 25 -13.75 29.99 14.08
N LYS A 26 -13.79 28.92 14.88
CA LYS A 26 -13.99 27.55 14.43
C LYS A 26 -15.23 26.95 15.09
N LEU A 27 -16.16 26.45 14.28
CA LEU A 27 -17.27 25.60 14.71
C LEU A 27 -16.92 24.14 14.45
N CYS A 28 -17.06 23.32 15.49
CA CYS A 28 -16.79 21.89 15.42
C CYS A 28 -17.87 21.12 16.20
N GLU A 29 -18.65 20.30 15.50
CA GLU A 29 -19.63 19.41 16.13
C GLU A 29 -18.92 18.15 16.61
N LEU A 30 -18.54 18.13 17.90
CA LEU A 30 -17.82 17.00 18.50
C LEU A 30 -18.62 15.68 18.45
N PHE A 31 -19.95 15.74 18.53
CA PHE A 31 -20.78 14.56 18.38
C PHE A 31 -22.16 14.89 17.83
N ASN A 32 -22.59 14.13 16.82
CA ASN A 32 -23.94 14.15 16.27
C ASN A 32 -24.25 12.75 15.74
N MET A 33 -25.04 11.96 16.48
CA MET A 33 -25.38 10.57 16.16
C MET A 33 -25.88 10.39 14.71
N ALA A 34 -26.66 11.36 14.19
CA ALA A 34 -27.22 11.27 12.85
C ALA A 34 -26.15 11.36 11.75
N LYS A 35 -24.96 11.90 12.04
CA LYS A 35 -23.88 12.08 11.07
C LYS A 35 -22.90 10.91 10.99
N TYR A 36 -22.91 9.99 11.95
CA TYR A 36 -22.04 8.80 11.93
C TYR A 36 -22.64 7.67 11.07
N PRO A 37 -21.80 6.86 10.39
CA PRO A 37 -22.26 5.66 9.68
C PRO A 37 -22.89 4.60 10.60
N GLU A 38 -23.92 3.88 10.10
CA GLU A 38 -24.67 2.88 10.87
C GLU A 38 -23.79 1.80 11.53
N GLU A 39 -22.74 1.37 10.82
CA GLU A 39 -21.85 0.29 11.27
C GLU A 39 -21.14 0.54 12.61
N ILE A 40 -20.94 1.81 12.99
CA ILE A 40 -20.32 2.18 14.27
C ILE A 40 -21.32 2.73 15.30
N LYS A 41 -22.59 2.93 14.95
CA LYS A 41 -23.59 3.50 15.89
C LYS A 41 -23.83 2.65 17.13
N LYS A 42 -23.63 1.34 17.01
CA LYS A 42 -23.68 0.39 18.12
C LYS A 42 -22.73 0.74 19.29
N PHE A 43 -21.69 1.54 19.03
CA PHE A 43 -20.73 1.98 20.04
C PHE A 43 -21.11 3.30 20.75
N PHE A 44 -22.29 3.87 20.51
CA PHE A 44 -22.59 5.26 20.95
C PHE A 44 -23.78 5.49 21.92
N PRO A 45 -24.15 4.60 22.86
CA PRO A 45 -24.98 5.09 23.97
C PRO A 45 -24.11 5.95 24.91
N ILE A 46 -23.89 7.22 24.59
CA ILE A 46 -23.07 8.12 25.42
C ILE A 46 -23.80 8.35 26.75
N GLN A 47 -23.24 7.82 27.83
CA GLN A 47 -23.75 8.00 29.20
C GLN A 47 -23.01 9.11 29.95
N GLN A 48 -21.73 9.31 29.63
CA GLN A 48 -20.87 10.28 30.31
C GLN A 48 -20.03 11.08 29.32
N ILE A 49 -19.85 12.37 29.60
CA ILE A 49 -18.87 13.22 28.95
C ILE A 49 -17.85 13.69 29.99
N THR A 50 -16.56 13.52 29.70
CA THR A 50 -15.48 13.92 30.59
C THR A 50 -14.49 14.80 29.85
N CYS A 51 -14.07 15.91 30.46
CA CYS A 51 -13.00 16.76 29.96
C CYS A 51 -11.79 16.65 30.87
N VAL A 52 -10.62 16.44 30.28
CA VAL A 52 -9.35 16.31 30.99
C VAL A 52 -8.35 17.29 30.41
N THR A 53 -7.74 18.11 31.26
CA THR A 53 -6.59 18.94 30.91
C THR A 53 -5.30 18.27 31.36
N ASN A 54 -4.22 18.49 30.60
CA ASN A 54 -2.97 17.80 30.79
C ASN A 54 -1.78 18.75 30.70
N ARG A 55 -0.75 18.47 31.49
CA ARG A 55 0.60 19.00 31.25
C ARG A 55 1.27 18.20 30.15
N LYS A 56 2.26 18.79 29.48
CA LYS A 56 3.08 18.06 28.51
C LYS A 56 3.72 16.84 29.17
N PHE A 57 3.80 15.74 28.42
CA PHE A 57 4.27 14.43 28.88
C PHE A 57 3.41 13.73 29.93
N ALA A 58 2.22 14.25 30.26
CA ALA A 58 1.26 13.47 31.03
C ALA A 58 0.81 12.23 30.25
N HIS A 59 1.03 11.07 30.86
CA HIS A 59 0.55 9.81 30.35
C HIS A 59 -0.67 9.39 31.14
N ARG A 60 -1.79 9.15 30.45
CA ARG A 60 -2.96 8.50 31.05
C ARG A 60 -2.91 7.03 30.67
N GLY A 61 -2.90 6.14 31.67
CA GLY A 61 -2.70 4.69 31.54
C GLY A 61 -3.52 4.01 30.43
N LEU A 62 -3.17 2.77 30.07
CA LEU A 62 -3.94 1.95 29.12
C LEU A 62 -5.08 1.22 29.84
N HIS A 63 -6.17 1.92 30.11
CA HIS A 63 -7.30 1.40 30.89
C HIS A 63 -8.29 0.65 30.00
N ILE A 64 -8.72 -0.52 30.47
CA ILE A 64 -9.67 -1.39 29.80
C ILE A 64 -11.06 -1.14 30.39
N ALA A 65 -11.96 -0.63 29.55
CA ALA A 65 -13.35 -0.37 29.93
C ALA A 65 -14.28 -1.38 29.25
N ALA A 66 -15.33 -1.80 29.95
CA ALA A 66 -16.39 -2.67 29.40
C ALA A 66 -17.35 -1.92 28.46
N TYR A 67 -17.02 -0.69 28.07
CA TYR A 67 -17.80 0.19 27.23
C TYR A 67 -16.90 0.97 26.28
N SER A 68 -17.48 1.45 25.19
CA SER A 68 -16.78 2.25 24.18
C SER A 68 -16.47 3.67 24.65
N LYS A 69 -15.43 4.25 24.05
CA LYS A 69 -15.05 5.65 24.24
C LYS A 69 -14.86 6.30 22.87
N LEU A 70 -15.30 7.53 22.70
CA LEU A 70 -14.95 8.37 21.57
C LEU A 70 -14.16 9.57 22.08
N LEU A 71 -12.91 9.68 21.65
CA LEU A 71 -11.98 10.69 22.12
C LEU A 71 -11.78 11.82 21.12
N THR A 72 -11.74 13.05 21.61
CA THR A 72 -11.38 14.23 20.81
C THR A 72 -10.39 15.10 21.58
N CYS A 73 -9.31 15.53 20.93
CA CYS A 73 -8.47 16.60 21.47
C CYS A 73 -9.02 17.95 21.02
N ILE A 74 -9.47 18.77 21.97
CA ILE A 74 -10.12 20.07 21.68
C ILE A 74 -9.17 21.26 21.85
N LYS A 75 -7.97 21.04 22.41
CA LYS A 75 -6.90 22.03 22.55
C LYS A 75 -5.54 21.35 22.54
N GLY A 76 -4.57 21.87 21.79
CA GLY A 76 -3.24 21.27 21.64
C GLY A 76 -3.31 19.90 20.96
N SER A 77 -2.40 19.00 21.32
CA SER A 77 -2.34 17.65 20.75
C SER A 77 -1.99 16.54 21.76
N VAL A 78 -2.50 15.35 21.48
CA VAL A 78 -2.20 14.11 22.21
C VAL A 78 -1.91 12.97 21.24
N TYR A 79 -1.10 12.00 21.67
CA TYR A 79 -0.92 10.73 20.98
C TYR A 79 -1.78 9.66 21.67
N ASP A 80 -2.90 9.34 21.06
CA ASP A 80 -3.95 8.47 21.61
C ASP A 80 -3.79 7.04 21.11
N VAL A 81 -3.82 6.07 22.02
CA VAL A 81 -3.47 4.67 21.76
C VAL A 81 -4.56 3.73 22.21
N VAL A 82 -4.84 2.74 21.35
CA VAL A 82 -5.73 1.62 21.65
C VAL A 82 -4.99 0.31 21.44
N VAL A 83 -5.10 -0.59 22.41
CA VAL A 83 -4.56 -1.95 22.40
C VAL A 83 -5.71 -2.94 22.43
N ASP A 84 -5.70 -3.93 21.54
CA ASP A 84 -6.68 -5.00 21.58
C ASP A 84 -6.38 -5.99 22.72
N THR A 85 -7.21 -5.99 23.74
CA THR A 85 -7.05 -6.87 24.90
C THR A 85 -8.07 -8.03 24.91
N ARG A 86 -8.79 -8.24 23.80
CA ARG A 86 -9.81 -9.29 23.66
C ARG A 86 -9.16 -10.61 23.19
N PRO A 87 -9.13 -11.68 24.01
CA PRO A 87 -8.38 -12.90 23.68
C PRO A 87 -8.82 -13.59 22.38
N ASP A 88 -10.11 -13.54 22.05
CA ASP A 88 -10.67 -14.16 20.83
C ASP A 88 -10.56 -13.26 19.59
N SER A 89 -9.93 -12.08 19.71
CA SER A 89 -9.77 -11.17 18.59
C SER A 89 -8.63 -11.60 17.67
N SER A 90 -8.85 -11.54 16.35
CA SER A 90 -7.80 -11.71 15.35
C SER A 90 -6.69 -10.66 15.44
N THR A 91 -6.93 -9.58 16.18
CA THR A 91 -5.98 -8.49 16.41
C THR A 91 -5.51 -8.42 17.87
N TYR A 92 -5.70 -9.48 18.68
CA TYR A 92 -5.25 -9.53 20.07
C TYR A 92 -3.77 -9.09 20.22
N LEU A 93 -3.52 -8.22 21.20
CA LEU A 93 -2.26 -7.53 21.50
C LEU A 93 -1.69 -6.62 20.40
N GLN A 94 -2.42 -6.41 19.30
CA GLN A 94 -2.11 -5.35 18.34
C GLN A 94 -2.60 -4.01 18.88
N TRP A 95 -1.92 -2.93 18.47
CA TRP A 95 -2.23 -1.60 18.95
C TRP A 95 -2.16 -0.57 17.81
N VAL A 96 -2.99 0.47 17.90
CA VAL A 96 -2.97 1.61 17.00
C VAL A 96 -2.77 2.90 17.79
N GLY A 97 -1.93 3.80 17.28
CA GLY A 97 -1.67 5.10 17.87
C GLY A 97 -1.93 6.24 16.88
N VAL A 98 -2.76 7.20 17.28
CA VAL A 98 -3.28 8.29 16.45
C VAL A 98 -3.03 9.62 17.15
N THR A 99 -2.46 10.58 16.44
CA THR A 99 -2.35 11.94 16.98
C THR A 99 -3.71 12.61 16.83
N LEU A 100 -4.32 13.01 17.95
CA LEU A 100 -5.52 13.84 17.96
C LEU A 100 -5.10 15.28 18.27
N SER A 101 -5.61 16.25 17.52
CA SER A 101 -5.34 17.65 17.79
C SER A 101 -6.56 18.51 17.50
N GLU A 102 -6.55 19.72 18.05
CA GLU A 102 -7.60 20.70 17.75
C GLU A 102 -7.69 21.04 16.25
N GLU A 103 -6.60 20.86 15.49
CA GLU A 103 -6.51 21.24 14.09
C GLU A 103 -6.84 20.12 13.10
N ASN A 104 -6.61 18.85 13.44
CA ASN A 104 -6.82 17.76 12.48
C ASN A 104 -8.26 17.24 12.44
N GLY A 105 -9.08 17.56 13.44
CA GLY A 105 -10.48 17.13 13.49
C GLY A 105 -10.65 15.61 13.59
N TYR A 106 -9.63 14.89 14.10
CA TYR A 106 -9.71 13.46 14.30
C TYR A 106 -10.29 13.14 15.67
N GLN A 107 -11.02 12.04 15.70
CA GLN A 107 -11.48 11.37 16.90
C GLN A 107 -11.10 9.91 16.83
N LEU A 108 -10.85 9.30 17.98
CA LEU A 108 -10.55 7.88 18.08
C LEU A 108 -11.71 7.16 18.77
N LEU A 109 -12.35 6.23 18.06
CA LEU A 109 -13.35 5.33 18.59
C LEU A 109 -12.68 4.08 19.15
N VAL A 110 -12.78 3.92 20.46
CA VAL A 110 -12.30 2.77 21.22
C VAL A 110 -13.49 1.85 21.50
N PRO A 111 -13.46 0.59 21.05
CA PRO A 111 -14.50 -0.38 21.39
C PRO A 111 -14.35 -0.88 22.84
N PRO A 112 -15.38 -1.54 23.40
CA PRO A 112 -15.28 -2.22 24.68
C PRO A 112 -14.12 -3.23 24.72
N ASP A 113 -13.58 -3.44 25.92
CA ASP A 113 -12.57 -4.45 26.23
C ASP A 113 -11.24 -4.28 25.49
N CYS A 114 -10.97 -3.06 25.02
CA CYS A 114 -9.65 -2.62 24.56
C CYS A 114 -8.97 -1.75 25.63
N GLY A 115 -7.64 -1.89 25.75
CA GLY A 115 -6.82 -0.99 26.55
C GLY A 115 -6.68 0.37 25.86
N HIS A 116 -6.99 1.45 26.55
CA HIS A 116 -6.98 2.80 25.98
C HIS A 116 -6.22 3.78 26.86
N GLY A 117 -5.31 4.55 26.28
CA GLY A 117 -4.48 5.54 26.97
C GLY A 117 -3.84 6.51 25.99
N TYR A 118 -3.26 7.60 26.48
CA TYR A 118 -2.64 8.61 25.63
C TYR A 118 -1.51 9.36 26.32
N LEU A 119 -0.64 9.96 25.49
CA LEU A 119 0.42 10.86 25.89
C LEU A 119 0.11 12.30 25.46
N ALA A 120 0.14 13.24 26.40
CA ALA A 120 0.04 14.67 26.09
C ALA A 120 1.33 15.18 25.41
N LEU A 121 1.19 15.72 24.20
CA LEU A 121 2.32 16.21 23.41
C LEU A 121 2.62 17.69 23.65
N GLU A 122 1.63 18.43 24.14
CA GLU A 122 1.67 19.87 24.37
C GLU A 122 1.19 20.24 25.79
N GLU A 123 1.63 21.40 26.26
CA GLU A 123 1.26 21.93 27.57
C GLU A 123 -0.18 22.46 27.54
N GLY A 124 -0.98 22.10 28.54
CA GLY A 124 -2.36 22.57 28.66
C GLY A 124 -3.31 21.98 27.61
N CYS A 125 -2.96 20.84 26.99
CA CYS A 125 -3.84 20.18 26.04
C CYS A 125 -5.10 19.63 26.75
N ALA A 126 -6.22 19.60 26.03
CA ALA A 126 -7.51 19.20 26.58
C ALA A 126 -8.16 18.12 25.72
N VAL A 127 -8.58 17.03 26.38
CA VAL A 127 -9.20 15.87 25.74
C VAL A 127 -10.61 15.70 26.29
N VAL A 128 -11.56 15.48 25.39
CA VAL A 128 -12.96 15.16 25.68
C VAL A 128 -13.20 13.68 25.38
N TYR A 129 -13.83 13.01 26.33
CA TYR A 129 -14.31 11.65 26.21
C TYR A 129 -15.83 11.66 26.13
N CYS A 130 -16.38 11.01 25.11
CA CYS A 130 -17.77 10.58 25.09
C CYS A 130 -17.78 9.08 25.38
N GLN A 131 -18.37 8.67 26.51
CA GLN A 131 -18.22 7.31 27.04
C GLN A 131 -19.54 6.56 27.11
N GLY A 132 -19.51 5.28 26.75
CA GLY A 132 -20.65 4.36 26.80
C GLY A 132 -21.08 3.94 28.21
N GLY A 133 -20.34 4.35 29.24
CA GLY A 133 -20.59 4.05 30.65
C GLY A 133 -19.94 5.11 31.55
N CYS A 134 -20.14 4.98 32.86
CA CYS A 134 -19.70 5.96 33.84
C CYS A 134 -18.38 5.57 34.51
N PHE A 135 -17.54 6.57 34.76
CA PHE A 135 -16.29 6.38 35.51
C PHE A 135 -16.60 6.21 37.00
N LEU A 136 -16.08 5.14 37.61
CA LEU A 136 -16.26 4.83 39.03
C LEU A 136 -14.89 4.76 39.72
N PRO A 137 -14.44 5.83 40.41
CA PRO A 137 -13.11 5.90 40.99
C PRO A 137 -12.81 4.79 42.02
N SER A 138 -13.85 4.27 42.67
CA SER A 138 -13.76 3.21 43.69
C SER A 138 -13.60 1.80 43.11
N VAL A 139 -13.80 1.62 41.80
CA VAL A 139 -13.69 0.32 41.14
C VAL A 139 -12.32 0.23 40.46
N PRO A 140 -11.48 -0.76 40.82
CA PRO A 140 -10.23 -0.99 40.12
C PRO A 140 -10.51 -1.31 38.64
N GLU A 141 -9.97 -0.50 37.74
CA GLU A 141 -10.02 -0.76 36.31
C GLU A 141 -8.92 -1.75 35.93
N LYS A 142 -9.24 -2.70 35.04
CA LYS A 142 -8.21 -3.49 34.37
C LYS A 142 -7.36 -2.56 33.50
N ALA A 143 -6.07 -2.82 33.40
CA ALA A 143 -5.16 -2.00 32.61
C ALA A 143 -4.01 -2.84 32.04
N VAL A 144 -3.39 -2.33 30.98
CA VAL A 144 -2.13 -2.85 30.44
C VAL A 144 -1.00 -1.90 30.86
N HIS A 145 0.16 -2.45 31.22
CA HIS A 145 1.29 -1.60 31.57
C HIS A 145 1.77 -0.80 30.35
N LEU A 146 2.11 0.47 30.52
CA LEU A 146 2.41 1.40 29.43
C LEU A 146 3.62 0.98 28.57
N PHE A 147 4.58 0.33 29.22
CA PHE A 147 5.83 -0.14 28.61
C PHE A 147 5.86 -1.65 28.47
N ASP A 148 4.69 -2.28 28.38
CA ASP A 148 4.60 -3.73 28.25
C ASP A 148 5.28 -4.21 26.96
N LYS A 149 6.23 -5.15 27.10
CA LYS A 149 7.00 -5.70 25.98
C LYS A 149 6.15 -6.58 25.06
N ALA A 150 5.05 -7.15 25.54
CA ALA A 150 4.17 -7.96 24.71
C ALA A 150 3.37 -7.11 23.71
N VAL A 151 3.18 -5.82 24.01
CA VAL A 151 2.49 -4.87 23.13
C VAL A 151 3.52 -4.00 22.37
N SER A 152 4.61 -3.60 23.02
CA SER A 152 5.66 -2.72 22.49
C SER A 152 5.10 -1.50 21.74
N ILE A 153 4.42 -0.62 22.48
CA ILE A 153 3.87 0.61 21.89
C ILE A 153 5.01 1.57 21.54
N ASP A 154 4.99 2.10 20.31
CA ASP A 154 5.94 3.13 19.86
C ASP A 154 5.50 4.51 20.38
N TRP A 155 5.70 4.76 21.67
CA TRP A 155 5.37 6.07 22.26
C TRP A 155 6.28 7.19 21.71
N PRO A 156 5.71 8.35 21.30
CA PRO A 156 6.52 9.52 20.97
C PRO A 156 7.38 9.95 22.16
N PHE A 157 8.56 10.50 21.88
CA PHE A 157 9.51 10.96 22.90
C PHE A 157 9.96 9.86 23.88
N ILE A 158 9.96 8.58 23.45
CA ILE A 158 10.39 7.47 24.31
C ILE A 158 11.83 7.64 24.85
N ASP A 159 12.72 8.29 24.10
CA ASP A 159 14.08 8.64 24.55
C ASP A 159 14.08 9.64 25.73
N GLN A 160 12.97 10.35 25.94
CA GLN A 160 12.72 11.27 27.05
C GLN A 160 11.75 10.67 28.08
N LYS A 161 11.62 9.34 28.16
CA LYS A 161 10.69 8.66 29.08
C LYS A 161 10.80 9.10 30.54
N SER A 162 11.96 9.59 30.99
CA SER A 162 12.16 10.13 32.33
C SER A 162 11.30 11.36 32.63
N ASN A 163 10.84 12.06 31.59
CA ASN A 163 9.99 13.23 31.70
C ASN A 163 8.50 12.87 31.70
N PHE A 164 8.15 11.60 31.51
CA PHE A 164 6.74 11.17 31.47
C PHE A 164 6.12 11.30 32.86
N LEU A 165 4.97 11.98 32.93
CA LEU A 165 4.21 12.15 34.15
C LEU A 165 3.17 11.03 34.21
N ILE A 166 3.48 9.97 34.95
CA ILE A 166 2.68 8.76 35.09
C ILE A 166 2.11 8.72 36.51
N SER A 167 0.82 8.38 36.65
CA SER A 167 0.21 8.25 37.98
C SER A 167 0.76 7.04 38.74
N GLU A 168 0.71 7.07 40.08
CA GLU A 168 1.10 5.90 40.88
C GLU A 168 0.27 4.64 40.57
N LYS A 169 -1.02 4.82 40.22
CA LYS A 169 -1.90 3.73 39.81
C LYS A 169 -1.36 3.08 38.53
N ASP A 170 -1.00 3.89 37.54
CA ASP A 170 -0.57 3.40 36.22
C ASP A 170 0.85 2.84 36.22
N SER A 171 1.75 3.37 37.06
CA SER A 171 3.13 2.87 37.19
C SER A 171 3.23 1.53 37.92
N LYS A 172 2.19 1.13 38.65
CA LYS A 172 2.11 -0.14 39.39
C LYS A 172 1.33 -1.23 38.65
N VAL A 173 0.84 -0.97 37.44
CA VAL A 173 0.14 -1.98 36.63
C VAL A 173 1.12 -3.12 36.31
N PRO A 174 0.77 -4.39 36.58
CA PRO A 174 1.66 -5.51 36.28
C PRO A 174 1.85 -5.67 34.76
N PHE A 175 3.01 -6.17 34.37
CA PHE A 175 3.26 -6.62 33.00
C PHE A 175 2.40 -7.85 32.69
N LEU A 176 1.99 -7.98 31.43
CA LEU A 176 1.25 -9.12 30.93
C LEU A 176 2.10 -10.39 31.00
N GLU A 177 1.55 -11.41 31.65
CA GLU A 177 2.11 -12.76 31.63
C GLU A 177 1.63 -13.48 30.36
N VAL A 178 2.26 -13.13 29.24
CA VAL A 178 2.02 -13.78 27.95
C VAL A 178 3.34 -14.32 27.39
N ASP A 179 3.24 -15.44 26.68
CA ASP A 179 4.37 -16.04 25.99
C ASP A 179 4.78 -15.15 24.80
N ILE A 180 5.71 -14.23 25.02
CA ILE A 180 6.17 -13.26 24.02
C ILE A 180 6.76 -13.97 22.78
N GLU A 181 7.30 -15.18 22.91
CA GLU A 181 7.77 -15.96 21.75
C GLU A 181 6.61 -16.39 20.84
N LYS A 182 5.40 -16.55 21.39
CA LYS A 182 4.18 -16.72 20.60
C LYS A 182 3.66 -15.41 20.00
N PHE A 183 4.05 -14.26 20.54
CA PHE A 183 3.52 -12.94 20.15
C PHE A 183 4.66 -11.98 19.77
N LYS A 184 4.93 -11.86 18.47
CA LYS A 184 6.00 -10.99 17.92
C LYS A 184 5.54 -9.52 17.87
N PRO A 185 5.99 -8.65 18.80
CA PRO A 185 5.40 -7.32 18.98
C PRO A 185 6.05 -6.25 18.08
N ASN A 186 7.24 -6.50 17.54
CA ASN A 186 8.01 -5.54 16.72
C ASN A 186 7.83 -5.73 15.21
N ARG A 187 6.62 -6.10 14.75
CA ARG A 187 6.37 -6.39 13.33
C ARG A 187 6.42 -5.12 12.48
N LYS A 188 7.10 -5.19 11.34
CA LYS A 188 7.13 -4.08 10.37
C LYS A 188 5.74 -3.92 9.73
N ARG A 189 5.13 -2.76 9.92
CA ARG A 189 3.86 -2.36 9.28
C ARG A 189 4.09 -2.02 7.80
N ILE A 190 3.48 -2.77 6.89
CA ILE A 190 3.56 -2.57 5.44
C ILE A 190 2.18 -2.16 4.91
N LEU A 191 2.10 -0.96 4.33
CA LEU A 191 0.90 -0.46 3.67
C LEU A 191 1.00 -0.67 2.15
N ILE A 192 0.04 -1.36 1.56
CA ILE A 192 -0.01 -1.63 0.12
C ILE A 192 -1.17 -0.83 -0.48
N ILE A 193 -0.84 0.17 -1.30
CA ILE A 193 -1.84 0.97 -1.99
C ILE A 193 -2.26 0.26 -3.28
N SER A 194 -3.57 0.09 -3.48
CA SER A 194 -4.17 -0.73 -4.54
C SER A 194 -3.81 -2.23 -4.43
N SER A 195 -3.96 -2.80 -3.23
CA SER A 195 -3.65 -4.20 -2.91
C SER A 195 -4.56 -5.23 -3.59
N LYS A 196 -5.59 -4.80 -4.33
CA LYS A 196 -6.45 -5.70 -5.13
C LYS A 196 -6.09 -5.74 -6.61
N GLY A 197 -5.10 -4.96 -7.05
CA GLY A 197 -4.53 -5.09 -8.39
C GLY A 197 -3.74 -6.39 -8.54
N GLN A 198 -3.32 -6.71 -9.77
CA GLN A 198 -2.51 -7.89 -10.07
C GLN A 198 -1.24 -7.97 -9.18
N VAL A 199 -0.44 -6.90 -9.20
CA VAL A 199 0.79 -6.80 -8.38
C VAL A 199 0.45 -6.68 -6.89
N GLY A 200 -0.51 -5.81 -6.54
CA GLY A 200 -0.88 -5.54 -5.15
C GLY A 200 -1.40 -6.76 -4.40
N SER A 201 -2.20 -7.61 -5.05
CA SER A 201 -2.78 -8.82 -4.43
C SER A 201 -1.73 -9.88 -4.18
N THR A 202 -0.74 -9.98 -5.08
CA THR A 202 0.42 -10.86 -4.90
C THR A 202 1.27 -10.40 -3.72
N PHE A 203 1.59 -9.10 -3.60
CA PHE A 203 2.27 -8.58 -2.40
C PHE A 203 1.48 -8.84 -1.12
N TYR A 204 0.18 -8.56 -1.14
CA TYR A 204 -0.67 -8.72 0.04
C TYR A 204 -0.65 -10.17 0.52
N ARG A 205 -0.80 -11.14 -0.39
CA ARG A 205 -0.73 -12.57 -0.07
C ARG A 205 0.65 -12.97 0.48
N LEU A 206 1.73 -12.64 -0.22
CA LEU A 206 3.10 -13.02 0.20
C LEU A 206 3.47 -12.45 1.57
N LEU A 207 3.13 -11.19 1.83
CA LEU A 207 3.44 -10.55 3.10
C LEU A 207 2.55 -11.09 4.24
N LYS A 208 1.30 -11.49 3.96
CA LYS A 208 0.42 -12.13 4.94
C LYS A 208 0.88 -13.53 5.33
N GLU A 209 1.51 -14.27 4.41
CA GLU A 209 2.17 -15.55 4.72
C GLU A 209 3.33 -15.36 5.73
N CYS A 210 3.93 -14.16 5.77
CA CYS A 210 4.97 -13.74 6.72
C CYS A 210 4.37 -12.91 7.89
N ASN A 211 3.23 -13.33 8.44
CA ASN A 211 2.52 -12.60 9.51
C ASN A 211 3.32 -12.46 10.81
N ASP A 212 4.40 -13.22 10.94
CA ASP A 212 5.32 -13.24 12.05
C ASP A 212 6.33 -12.07 11.95
N LYS A 213 6.56 -11.54 10.75
CA LYS A 213 7.44 -10.40 10.48
C LYS A 213 6.69 -9.10 10.20
N TYR A 214 5.51 -9.20 9.58
CA TYR A 214 4.80 -8.02 9.06
C TYR A 214 3.38 -7.89 9.58
N VAL A 215 2.97 -6.64 9.80
CA VAL A 215 1.55 -6.25 9.84
C VAL A 215 1.21 -5.70 8.47
N VAL A 216 0.38 -6.43 7.73
CA VAL A 216 0.05 -6.08 6.33
C VAL A 216 -1.30 -5.38 6.28
N ILE A 217 -1.28 -4.18 5.72
CA ILE A 217 -2.43 -3.30 5.54
C ILE A 217 -2.59 -3.04 4.05
N GLY A 218 -3.80 -3.20 3.52
CA GLY A 218 -4.08 -3.01 2.10
C GLY A 218 -5.11 -1.90 1.88
N THR A 219 -5.03 -1.24 0.73
CA THR A 219 -6.07 -0.32 0.26
C THR A 219 -6.68 -0.76 -1.06
N CYS A 220 -7.92 -0.36 -1.31
CA CYS A 220 -8.61 -0.56 -2.58
C CYS A 220 -9.40 0.70 -2.96
N HIS A 221 -9.69 0.84 -4.25
CA HIS A 221 -10.40 2.01 -4.78
C HIS A 221 -11.93 1.83 -4.71
N THR A 222 -12.42 0.71 -5.24
CA THR A 222 -13.86 0.49 -5.51
C THR A 222 -14.55 -0.51 -4.59
N ASP A 223 -13.80 -1.39 -3.94
CA ASP A 223 -14.40 -2.55 -3.29
C ASP A 223 -14.76 -2.23 -1.83
N ASN A 224 -15.97 -2.58 -1.42
CA ASN A 224 -16.40 -2.51 -0.01
C ASN A 224 -15.89 -3.74 0.75
N ASP A 225 -14.57 -3.91 0.81
CA ASP A 225 -13.95 -5.00 1.55
C ASP A 225 -13.56 -4.51 2.95
N PRO A 226 -14.15 -5.07 4.01
CA PRO A 226 -13.89 -4.63 5.37
C PRO A 226 -12.43 -4.86 5.83
N GLN A 227 -11.65 -5.66 5.10
CA GLN A 227 -10.22 -5.90 5.38
C GLN A 227 -9.29 -4.88 4.71
N HIS A 228 -9.84 -3.97 3.91
CA HIS A 228 -9.09 -3.01 3.11
C HIS A 228 -9.60 -1.58 3.32
N TYR A 229 -8.67 -0.63 3.37
CA TYR A 229 -9.02 0.78 3.37
C TYR A 229 -9.49 1.23 2.00
N LYS A 230 -10.51 2.10 1.96
CA LYS A 230 -10.77 2.86 0.75
C LYS A 230 -9.70 3.92 0.56
N PHE A 231 -9.04 3.91 -0.60
CA PHE A 231 -8.06 4.92 -0.94
C PHE A 231 -8.04 5.19 -2.44
N ASP A 232 -8.32 6.44 -2.82
CA ASP A 232 -8.29 6.91 -4.19
C ASP A 232 -7.02 7.74 -4.48
N LEU A 233 -6.25 7.31 -5.47
CA LEU A 233 -5.04 8.02 -5.89
C LEU A 233 -5.35 9.37 -6.56
N GLU A 234 -6.52 9.52 -7.17
CA GLU A 234 -6.95 10.80 -7.73
C GLU A 234 -7.14 11.84 -6.62
N ILE A 235 -7.87 11.47 -5.57
CA ILE A 235 -8.09 12.33 -4.39
C ILE A 235 -6.76 12.59 -3.68
N ALA A 236 -5.93 11.56 -3.53
CA ALA A 236 -4.60 11.70 -2.92
C ALA A 236 -3.68 12.69 -3.66
N GLY A 237 -3.81 12.80 -4.99
CA GLY A 237 -3.09 13.80 -5.77
C GLY A 237 -3.52 15.24 -5.50
N LYS A 238 -4.78 15.44 -5.06
CA LYS A 238 -5.38 16.76 -4.80
C LYS A 238 -5.33 17.17 -3.32
N ASP A 239 -5.44 16.22 -2.40
CA ASP A 239 -5.67 16.47 -0.97
C ASP A 239 -4.60 15.81 -0.08
N PRO A 240 -3.62 16.58 0.43
CA PRO A 240 -2.62 16.09 1.37
C PRO A 240 -3.23 15.60 2.70
N ALA A 241 -4.38 16.12 3.14
CA ALA A 241 -5.04 15.71 4.37
C ALA A 241 -5.59 14.29 4.25
N TYR A 242 -6.12 13.94 3.08
CA TYR A 242 -6.55 12.58 2.75
C TYR A 242 -5.40 11.57 2.84
N VAL A 243 -4.21 11.94 2.36
CA VAL A 243 -3.00 11.11 2.50
C VAL A 243 -2.58 10.97 3.97
N ASN A 244 -2.55 12.07 4.72
CA ASN A 244 -2.17 12.05 6.14
C ASN A 244 -3.07 11.13 6.95
N LEU A 245 -4.37 11.14 6.68
CA LEU A 245 -5.37 10.33 7.36
C LEU A 245 -5.06 8.83 7.25
N LEU A 246 -4.79 8.35 6.03
CA LEU A 246 -4.40 6.95 5.82
C LEU A 246 -3.08 6.62 6.52
N LEU A 247 -2.06 7.49 6.36
CA LEU A 247 -0.74 7.25 6.95
C LEU A 247 -0.76 7.32 8.47
N ASP A 248 -1.61 8.13 9.08
CA ASP A 248 -1.77 8.21 10.52
C ASP A 248 -2.58 7.05 11.09
N ALA A 249 -3.55 6.53 10.33
CA ALA A 249 -4.25 5.30 10.68
C ALA A 249 -3.33 4.07 10.64
N CYS A 250 -2.47 3.99 9.63
CA CYS A 250 -1.66 2.81 9.36
C CYS A 250 -0.27 2.86 10.02
N LYS A 251 0.24 4.07 10.26
CA LYS A 251 1.61 4.37 10.68
C LYS A 251 2.65 3.50 9.92
N PRO A 252 2.64 3.41 8.58
CA PRO A 252 3.44 2.40 7.90
C PRO A 252 4.95 2.62 8.11
N HIS A 253 5.73 1.53 8.18
CA HIS A 253 7.18 1.57 8.05
C HIS A 253 7.60 1.55 6.57
N VAL A 254 6.81 0.86 5.73
CA VAL A 254 6.98 0.81 4.28
C VAL A 254 5.62 1.00 3.62
N VAL A 255 5.58 1.81 2.55
CA VAL A 255 4.41 1.98 1.68
C VAL A 255 4.77 1.49 0.29
N ILE A 256 3.99 0.53 -0.23
CA ILE A 256 4.14 -0.03 -1.58
C ILE A 256 2.98 0.45 -2.45
N VAL A 257 3.25 1.30 -3.44
CA VAL A 257 2.22 1.86 -4.33
C VAL A 257 2.12 1.01 -5.60
N CYS A 258 1.10 0.15 -5.66
CA CYS A 258 0.84 -0.72 -6.82
C CYS A 258 -0.17 -0.13 -7.82
N GLY A 259 -0.86 0.96 -7.43
CA GLY A 259 -1.87 1.61 -8.27
C GLY A 259 -1.25 2.60 -9.26
N ALA A 260 -1.77 2.61 -10.48
CA ALA A 260 -1.43 3.55 -11.54
C ALA A 260 -2.52 3.55 -12.63
N MET A 261 -2.57 4.61 -13.42
CA MET A 261 -3.28 4.63 -14.69
C MET A 261 -2.35 4.07 -15.78
N VAL A 262 -2.56 2.81 -16.16
CA VAL A 262 -1.61 2.04 -17.01
C VAL A 262 -2.01 1.94 -18.48
N ASN A 263 -3.23 2.32 -18.85
CA ASN A 263 -3.69 2.25 -20.23
C ASN A 263 -3.15 3.43 -21.03
N ALA A 264 -2.10 3.20 -21.83
CA ALA A 264 -1.42 4.24 -22.60
C ALA A 264 -2.36 5.04 -23.52
N ASN A 265 -3.32 4.37 -24.19
CA ASN A 265 -4.29 5.07 -25.05
C ASN A 265 -5.22 5.97 -24.24
N LEU A 266 -5.69 5.49 -23.07
CA LEU A 266 -6.53 6.30 -22.19
C LEU A 266 -5.76 7.49 -21.63
N CYS A 267 -4.48 7.32 -21.29
CA CYS A 267 -3.62 8.40 -20.83
C CYS A 267 -3.46 9.52 -21.87
N GLU A 268 -3.41 9.22 -23.18
CA GLU A 268 -3.40 10.27 -24.21
C GLU A 268 -4.69 11.10 -24.17
N SER A 269 -5.85 10.43 -24.11
CA SER A 269 -7.15 11.11 -24.08
C SER A 269 -7.45 11.84 -22.76
N GLN A 270 -6.81 11.43 -21.66
CA GLN A 270 -7.05 11.93 -20.31
C GLN A 270 -5.71 12.30 -19.63
N THR A 271 -4.99 13.22 -20.27
CA THR A 271 -3.63 13.58 -19.87
C THR A 271 -3.57 14.12 -18.45
N GLU A 272 -4.45 15.04 -18.08
CA GLU A 272 -4.48 15.62 -16.71
C GLU A 272 -4.68 14.54 -15.65
N LEU A 273 -5.64 13.63 -15.87
CA LEU A 273 -5.88 12.52 -14.94
C LEU A 273 -4.68 11.58 -14.86
N ALA A 274 -4.00 11.33 -15.99
CA ALA A 274 -2.80 10.50 -16.00
C ALA A 274 -1.70 11.11 -15.12
N TYR A 275 -1.43 12.42 -15.21
CA TYR A 275 -0.47 13.08 -14.31
C TYR A 275 -0.93 13.10 -12.86
N LEU A 276 -2.22 13.36 -12.64
CA LEU A 276 -2.77 13.40 -11.29
C LEU A 276 -2.60 12.05 -10.56
N VAL A 277 -2.95 10.95 -11.22
CA VAL A 277 -2.84 9.61 -10.65
C VAL A 277 -1.39 9.12 -10.62
N ASN A 278 -0.63 9.30 -11.71
CA ASN A 278 0.69 8.67 -11.83
C ASN A 278 1.84 9.49 -11.22
N ARG A 279 1.70 10.82 -11.11
CA ARG A 279 2.72 11.74 -10.63
C ARG A 279 2.29 12.44 -9.34
N ASP A 280 1.17 13.15 -9.34
CA ASP A 280 0.82 14.03 -8.21
C ASP A 280 0.50 13.23 -6.94
N SER A 281 -0.22 12.12 -7.08
CA SER A 281 -0.47 11.20 -5.96
C SER A 281 0.83 10.67 -5.33
N ILE A 282 1.83 10.35 -6.16
CA ILE A 282 3.15 9.88 -5.72
C ILE A 282 3.93 11.01 -5.03
N GLU A 283 3.82 12.24 -5.53
CA GLU A 283 4.43 13.41 -4.89
C GLU A 283 3.85 13.61 -3.47
N GLN A 284 2.53 13.61 -3.35
CA GLN A 284 1.86 13.81 -2.06
C GLN A 284 2.19 12.69 -1.08
N LEU A 285 2.11 11.44 -1.52
CA LEU A 285 2.53 10.27 -0.73
C LEU A 285 3.99 10.42 -0.30
N GLY A 286 4.91 10.66 -1.23
CA GLY A 286 6.35 10.81 -0.94
C GLY A 286 6.63 11.90 0.10
N LYS A 287 6.03 13.09 -0.05
CA LYS A 287 6.16 14.19 0.91
C LYS A 287 5.70 13.80 2.31
N GLN A 288 4.53 13.15 2.45
CA GLN A 288 3.99 12.80 3.77
C GLN A 288 4.66 11.55 4.38
N ILE A 289 5.13 10.61 3.56
CA ILE A 289 5.88 9.42 3.98
C ILE A 289 7.25 9.82 4.52
N LYS A 290 7.96 10.73 3.82
CA LYS A 290 9.28 11.23 4.25
C LYS A 290 9.22 11.86 5.64
N LYS A 291 8.18 12.66 5.93
CA LYS A 291 7.95 13.27 7.26
C LYS A 291 7.80 12.24 8.39
N ARG A 292 7.38 11.02 8.07
CA ARG A 292 7.15 9.93 9.03
C ARG A 292 8.31 8.94 9.11
N GLY A 293 9.42 9.21 8.38
CA GLY A 293 10.58 8.31 8.36
C GLY A 293 10.31 6.94 7.73
N ALA A 294 9.24 6.82 6.94
CA ALA A 294 8.85 5.57 6.29
C ALA A 294 9.47 5.44 4.89
N LYS A 295 9.57 4.21 4.39
CA LYS A 295 10.08 3.92 3.05
C LYS A 295 8.97 3.93 2.01
N LEU A 296 9.18 4.59 0.88
CA LEU A 296 8.29 4.54 -0.27
C LEU A 296 8.83 3.55 -1.31
N ILE A 297 8.01 2.61 -1.76
CA ILE A 297 8.26 1.76 -2.92
C ILE A 297 7.16 2.03 -3.94
N PHE A 298 7.52 2.34 -5.18
CA PHE A 298 6.55 2.47 -6.26
C PHE A 298 7.09 1.95 -7.58
N PHE A 299 6.15 1.57 -8.45
CA PHE A 299 6.48 0.99 -9.74
C PHE A 299 6.45 2.06 -10.83
N SER A 300 7.52 2.12 -11.62
CA SER A 300 7.59 2.82 -12.90
C SER A 300 7.43 1.83 -14.04
N THR A 301 7.85 2.18 -15.26
CA THR A 301 7.58 1.40 -16.47
C THR A 301 8.74 1.49 -17.45
N ASN A 302 8.88 0.47 -18.31
CA ASN A 302 9.77 0.54 -19.45
C ASN A 302 9.32 1.57 -20.50
N TYR A 303 8.06 2.02 -20.49
CA TYR A 303 7.54 3.05 -21.40
C TYR A 303 8.19 4.43 -21.22
N ILE A 304 9.01 4.62 -20.18
CA ILE A 304 9.85 5.82 -20.05
C ILE A 304 10.95 5.87 -21.10
N PHE A 305 11.25 4.74 -21.73
CA PHE A 305 12.21 4.58 -22.81
C PHE A 305 11.51 4.35 -24.13
N SER A 306 12.18 4.77 -25.20
CA SER A 306 11.84 4.47 -26.58
C SER A 306 13.10 4.71 -27.43
N ASP A 307 14.06 3.80 -27.38
CA ASP A 307 15.25 3.92 -28.22
C ASP A 307 14.85 3.80 -29.71
N PRO A 308 15.10 4.82 -30.55
CA PRO A 308 14.85 4.74 -31.99
C PRO A 308 15.83 3.80 -32.70
N LEU A 309 16.95 3.44 -32.07
CA LEU A 309 17.92 2.52 -32.66
C LEU A 309 17.35 1.10 -32.61
N LYS A 310 17.08 0.55 -33.80
CA LYS A 310 16.94 -0.88 -34.02
C LYS A 310 18.31 -1.49 -33.67
N PRO A 311 18.46 -2.24 -32.57
CA PRO A 311 19.68 -2.99 -32.43
C PRO A 311 19.67 -4.00 -33.58
N ASP A 312 20.79 -4.14 -34.30
CA ASP A 312 20.92 -4.97 -35.49
C ASP A 312 20.89 -6.46 -35.08
N LEU A 313 19.70 -6.89 -34.66
CA LEU A 313 19.45 -8.15 -33.97
C LEU A 313 18.76 -9.11 -34.91
N PRO A 314 19.26 -10.35 -35.00
CA PRO A 314 18.52 -11.42 -35.63
C PRO A 314 17.16 -11.58 -34.94
N GLN A 315 16.06 -11.42 -35.70
CA GLN A 315 14.68 -11.45 -35.18
C GLN A 315 14.35 -12.79 -34.48
N ASP A 316 15.08 -13.85 -34.84
CA ASP A 316 15.01 -15.22 -34.32
C ASP A 316 15.74 -15.42 -32.98
N ARG A 317 16.41 -14.40 -32.43
CA ARG A 317 17.21 -14.50 -31.20
C ARG A 317 16.88 -13.43 -30.14
N ILE A 318 15.73 -12.76 -30.28
CA ILE A 318 15.30 -11.68 -29.37
C ILE A 318 15.12 -12.17 -27.92
N ASP A 319 14.76 -13.44 -27.74
CA ASP A 319 14.57 -14.10 -26.46
C ASP A 319 15.86 -14.22 -25.62
N MET A 320 17.05 -14.22 -26.24
CA MET A 320 18.33 -14.36 -25.53
C MET A 320 18.91 -13.05 -24.97
N LEU A 321 18.17 -11.95 -25.02
CA LEU A 321 18.74 -10.60 -25.00
C LEU A 321 18.55 -9.80 -23.72
N ALA A 322 17.61 -10.16 -22.84
CA ALA A 322 17.12 -9.20 -21.83
C ALA A 322 18.20 -8.62 -20.90
N ASN A 323 19.25 -9.38 -20.58
CA ASN A 323 20.23 -8.97 -19.57
C ASN A 323 21.50 -8.35 -20.14
N ASP A 324 21.91 -8.78 -21.33
CA ASP A 324 23.17 -8.37 -21.93
C ASP A 324 23.02 -7.12 -22.81
N ILE A 325 21.82 -6.87 -23.37
CA ILE A 325 21.58 -5.72 -24.26
C ILE A 325 20.39 -4.82 -23.83
N GLY A 326 19.69 -5.17 -22.74
CA GLY A 326 18.62 -4.34 -22.22
C GLY A 326 19.12 -2.96 -21.78
N LEU A 327 18.23 -1.97 -21.80
CA LEU A 327 18.51 -0.64 -21.28
C LEU A 327 18.83 -0.75 -19.79
N LYS A 328 19.89 -0.06 -19.33
CA LYS A 328 20.31 -0.01 -17.93
C LYS A 328 19.61 1.11 -17.18
N GLU A 329 19.69 1.12 -15.85
CA GLU A 329 19.05 2.15 -15.02
C GLU A 329 19.53 3.59 -15.30
N ASP A 330 20.77 3.74 -15.78
CA ASP A 330 21.43 5.01 -16.13
C ASP A 330 21.17 5.46 -17.59
N ALA A 331 20.47 4.66 -18.39
CA ALA A 331 20.06 5.06 -19.73
C ALA A 331 19.16 6.32 -19.69
N HIS A 332 19.34 7.21 -20.67
CA HIS A 332 18.56 8.45 -20.74
C HIS A 332 17.09 8.14 -21.10
N PRO A 333 16.09 8.54 -20.28
CA PRO A 333 14.68 8.34 -20.59
C PRO A 333 14.21 9.23 -21.76
N ASN A 334 13.40 8.68 -22.65
CA ASN A 334 12.89 9.36 -23.85
C ASN A 334 11.47 8.88 -24.24
N SER A 335 10.53 8.95 -23.29
CA SER A 335 9.15 8.49 -23.47
C SER A 335 8.42 9.13 -24.65
N VAL A 336 7.76 8.28 -25.47
CA VAL A 336 7.00 8.69 -26.66
C VAL A 336 5.49 8.86 -26.45
N ASN A 337 4.96 8.49 -25.28
CA ASN A 337 3.53 8.60 -24.94
C ASN A 337 3.30 9.22 -23.56
N VAL A 338 2.07 9.65 -23.29
CA VAL A 338 1.67 10.31 -22.03
C VAL A 338 1.83 9.39 -20.83
N TYR A 339 1.54 8.09 -20.96
CA TYR A 339 1.72 7.14 -19.85
C TYR A 339 3.17 7.11 -19.36
N GLY A 340 4.13 6.86 -20.25
CA GLY A 340 5.55 6.87 -19.92
C GLY A 340 6.03 8.23 -19.41
N LYS A 341 5.55 9.34 -19.98
CA LYS A 341 5.88 10.70 -19.51
C LYS A 341 5.40 10.95 -18.08
N SER A 342 4.16 10.57 -17.76
CA SER A 342 3.59 10.71 -16.42
C SER A 342 4.33 9.87 -15.36
N LYS A 343 4.75 8.64 -15.73
CA LYS A 343 5.56 7.78 -14.84
C LYS A 343 6.98 8.30 -14.68
N LEU A 344 7.63 8.77 -15.74
CA LEU A 344 8.93 9.41 -15.65
C LEU A 344 8.88 10.67 -14.77
N ALA A 345 7.84 11.49 -14.92
CA ALA A 345 7.63 12.66 -14.08
C ALA A 345 7.51 12.29 -12.58
N SER A 346 7.01 11.11 -12.26
CA SER A 346 6.98 10.60 -10.88
C SER A 346 8.35 10.18 -10.35
N GLU A 347 9.23 9.64 -11.21
CA GLU A 347 10.63 9.36 -10.83
C GLU A 347 11.38 10.66 -10.52
N ASN A 348 11.13 11.68 -11.35
CA ASN A 348 11.85 12.96 -11.27
C ASN A 348 11.59 13.74 -9.98
N ILE A 349 10.48 13.47 -9.28
CA ILE A 349 10.18 14.07 -7.96
C ILE A 349 11.30 13.81 -6.95
N PHE A 350 11.96 12.66 -7.04
CA PHE A 350 12.94 12.20 -6.04
C PHE A 350 14.39 12.29 -6.52
N GLN A 351 14.65 12.97 -7.64
CA GLN A 351 16.02 13.08 -8.20
C GLN A 351 17.03 13.64 -7.20
N ASP A 352 16.60 14.59 -6.36
CA ASP A 352 17.47 15.23 -5.37
C ASP A 352 17.71 14.36 -4.12
N ASP A 353 16.81 13.42 -3.81
CA ASP A 353 16.90 12.56 -2.63
C ASP A 353 16.06 11.29 -2.78
N VAL A 354 16.75 10.18 -3.07
CA VAL A 354 16.17 8.84 -3.16
C VAL A 354 16.39 8.00 -1.91
N THR A 355 16.94 8.55 -0.83
CA THR A 355 17.46 7.76 0.32
C THR A 355 16.40 6.85 0.95
N ASN A 356 15.14 7.30 0.99
CA ASN A 356 14.00 6.55 1.52
C ASN A 356 13.02 6.07 0.43
N VAL A 357 13.45 6.03 -0.83
CA VAL A 357 12.60 5.70 -1.98
C VAL A 357 13.22 4.58 -2.80
N LEU A 358 12.45 3.55 -3.12
CA LEU A 358 12.81 2.48 -4.04
C LEU A 358 11.88 2.54 -5.25
N ILE A 359 12.45 2.81 -6.42
CA ILE A 359 11.72 2.94 -7.69
C ILE A 359 11.97 1.68 -8.51
N ILE A 360 10.92 0.93 -8.82
CA ILE A 360 11.03 -0.32 -9.59
C ILE A 360 10.49 -0.11 -11.00
N ARG A 361 11.37 -0.09 -12.01
CA ARG A 361 10.95 -0.07 -13.43
C ARG A 361 10.65 -1.51 -13.86
N ILE A 362 9.43 -1.72 -14.36
CA ILE A 362 8.92 -3.04 -14.77
C ILE A 362 8.58 -3.07 -16.26
N SER A 363 8.43 -4.28 -16.80
CA SER A 363 8.09 -4.49 -18.21
C SER A 363 7.12 -5.68 -18.34
N GLY A 364 6.01 -5.49 -19.05
CA GLY A 364 5.07 -6.55 -19.43
C GLY A 364 4.63 -7.52 -18.31
N VAL A 365 4.01 -7.04 -17.24
CA VAL A 365 3.60 -7.89 -16.10
C VAL A 365 2.52 -8.92 -16.48
N PHE A 366 2.74 -10.19 -16.14
CA PHE A 366 1.76 -11.27 -16.31
C PHE A 366 1.72 -12.22 -15.10
N GLY A 367 0.66 -13.02 -14.96
CA GLY A 367 0.43 -13.91 -13.81
C GLY A 367 -1.02 -13.88 -13.35
N PRO A 368 -1.37 -14.51 -12.21
CA PRO A 368 -2.73 -14.51 -11.67
C PRO A 368 -3.30 -13.09 -11.56
N ASP A 369 -4.50 -12.87 -12.13
CA ASP A 369 -5.27 -11.64 -11.98
C ASP A 369 -6.75 -12.02 -11.88
N ILE A 370 -7.40 -11.67 -10.77
CA ILE A 370 -8.83 -11.93 -10.54
C ILE A 370 -9.69 -11.37 -11.67
N LYS A 371 -9.27 -10.24 -12.25
CA LYS A 371 -9.99 -9.57 -13.35
C LYS A 371 -9.61 -10.10 -14.74
N LYS A 372 -8.66 -11.03 -14.82
CA LYS A 372 -8.16 -11.65 -16.07
C LYS A 372 -7.76 -10.66 -17.17
N ARG A 373 -7.10 -9.55 -16.82
CA ARG A 373 -6.86 -8.45 -17.79
C ARG A 373 -5.52 -8.50 -18.50
N ASN A 374 -4.54 -9.23 -17.99
CA ASN A 374 -3.20 -9.20 -18.56
C ASN A 374 -3.12 -9.87 -19.94
N PHE A 375 -2.01 -9.65 -20.64
CA PHE A 375 -1.83 -10.06 -22.04
C PHE A 375 -1.96 -11.57 -22.26
N VAL A 376 -1.55 -12.41 -21.29
CA VAL A 376 -1.67 -13.87 -21.39
C VAL A 376 -3.14 -14.29 -21.46
N TYR A 377 -3.99 -13.74 -20.59
CA TYR A 377 -5.43 -13.99 -20.63
C TYR A 377 -6.07 -13.50 -21.94
N GLN A 378 -5.63 -12.34 -22.45
CA GLN A 378 -6.15 -11.80 -23.71
C GLN A 378 -5.85 -12.72 -24.90
N VAL A 379 -4.61 -13.23 -25.00
CA VAL A 379 -4.23 -14.17 -26.06
C VAL A 379 -5.04 -15.46 -25.96
N ILE A 380 -5.05 -16.10 -24.78
CA ILE A 380 -5.77 -17.36 -24.57
C ILE A 380 -7.26 -17.20 -24.88
N GLY A 381 -7.90 -16.15 -24.33
CA GLY A 381 -9.32 -15.90 -24.52
C GLY A 381 -9.72 -15.67 -25.98
N ASN A 382 -8.91 -14.91 -26.74
CA ASN A 382 -9.19 -14.69 -28.17
C ASN A 382 -9.02 -15.97 -28.99
N LEU A 383 -7.94 -16.73 -28.76
CA LEU A 383 -7.67 -17.94 -29.53
C LEU A 383 -8.67 -19.06 -29.23
N LEU A 384 -9.08 -19.23 -27.97
CA LEU A 384 -10.15 -20.18 -27.61
C LEU A 384 -11.50 -19.80 -28.22
N ALA A 385 -11.77 -18.50 -28.42
CA ALA A 385 -12.96 -18.02 -29.10
C ALA A 385 -12.86 -18.11 -30.64
N GLY A 386 -11.72 -18.55 -31.20
CA GLY A 386 -11.49 -18.57 -32.65
C GLY A 386 -11.29 -17.20 -33.27
N ASN A 387 -11.04 -16.16 -32.46
CA ASN A 387 -10.86 -14.79 -32.94
C ASN A 387 -9.43 -14.59 -33.46
N LYS A 388 -9.29 -13.92 -34.59
CA LYS A 388 -8.00 -13.41 -35.05
C LYS A 388 -7.55 -12.25 -34.15
N MET A 389 -6.28 -12.26 -33.74
CA MET A 389 -5.70 -11.22 -32.89
C MET A 389 -4.49 -10.59 -33.57
N THR A 390 -4.56 -9.28 -33.82
CA THR A 390 -3.45 -8.52 -34.38
C THR A 390 -2.45 -8.14 -33.29
N LEU A 391 -1.17 -8.47 -33.49
CA LEU A 391 -0.11 -8.25 -32.50
C LEU A 391 1.09 -7.52 -33.11
N LEU A 392 1.60 -6.55 -32.34
CA LEU A 392 2.73 -5.70 -32.73
C LEU A 392 4.04 -6.49 -32.88
N THR A 393 4.74 -6.27 -33.98
CA THR A 393 6.07 -6.82 -34.26
C THR A 393 7.22 -5.91 -33.82
N ASP A 394 6.90 -4.66 -33.48
CA ASP A 394 7.81 -3.54 -33.29
C ASP A 394 7.66 -2.88 -31.91
N GLU A 395 7.28 -3.66 -30.89
CA GLU A 395 7.25 -3.26 -29.47
C GLU A 395 7.96 -4.31 -28.62
N ILE A 396 9.28 -4.16 -28.42
CA ILE A 396 10.13 -5.12 -27.72
C ILE A 396 10.20 -4.81 -26.22
N GLN A 397 9.88 -5.79 -25.39
CA GLN A 397 9.79 -5.69 -23.93
C GLN A 397 10.24 -6.99 -23.25
N CYS A 398 10.44 -6.97 -21.93
CA CYS A 398 10.84 -8.13 -21.13
C CYS A 398 9.73 -8.54 -20.15
N PRO A 399 8.76 -9.39 -20.55
CA PRO A 399 7.62 -9.74 -19.72
C PRO A 399 8.05 -10.33 -18.38
N VAL A 400 7.50 -9.82 -17.28
CA VAL A 400 7.86 -10.27 -15.92
C VAL A 400 6.70 -11.01 -15.25
N TYR A 401 7.02 -12.16 -14.65
CA TYR A 401 6.05 -12.89 -13.85
C TYR A 401 5.77 -12.15 -12.55
N THR A 402 4.48 -11.92 -12.23
CA THR A 402 4.02 -11.11 -11.09
C THR A 402 4.61 -11.62 -9.78
N LEU A 403 4.70 -12.95 -9.60
CA LEU A 403 5.29 -13.53 -8.39
C LEU A 403 6.78 -13.18 -8.25
N ASP A 404 7.54 -13.25 -9.34
CA ASP A 404 8.96 -12.92 -9.32
C ASP A 404 9.17 -11.42 -9.12
N LEU A 405 8.37 -10.58 -9.76
CA LEU A 405 8.38 -9.13 -9.53
C LEU A 405 8.20 -8.82 -8.05
N CYS A 406 7.19 -9.41 -7.40
CA CYS A 406 6.95 -9.20 -5.98
C CYS A 406 8.09 -9.72 -5.12
N ARG A 407 8.55 -10.97 -5.33
CA ARG A 407 9.65 -11.55 -4.53
C ARG A 407 10.95 -10.75 -4.69
N ALA A 408 11.33 -10.38 -5.91
CA ALA A 408 12.51 -9.56 -6.18
C ALA A 408 12.41 -8.19 -5.48
N THR A 409 11.25 -7.55 -5.52
CA THR A 409 11.03 -6.28 -4.82
C THR A 409 11.13 -6.44 -3.30
N LEU A 410 10.63 -7.55 -2.74
CA LEU A 410 10.76 -7.85 -1.30
C LEU A 410 12.22 -8.08 -0.89
N GLU A 411 13.03 -8.72 -1.70
CA GLU A 411 14.48 -8.87 -1.46
C GLU A 411 15.17 -7.49 -1.37
N LEU A 412 14.87 -6.58 -2.30
CA LEU A 412 15.38 -5.21 -2.27
C LEU A 412 14.88 -4.43 -1.05
N MET A 413 13.62 -4.63 -0.66
CA MET A 413 13.03 -4.02 0.53
C MET A 413 13.75 -4.49 1.81
N GLU A 414 14.00 -5.79 1.97
CA GLU A 414 14.65 -6.36 3.15
C GLU A 414 16.13 -5.96 3.26
N LYS A 415 16.83 -5.85 2.13
CA LYS A 415 18.19 -5.27 2.05
C LYS A 415 18.23 -3.76 2.25
N ASN A 416 17.08 -3.13 2.44
CA ASN A 416 16.91 -1.69 2.56
C ASN A 416 17.50 -0.91 1.37
N CYS A 417 17.47 -1.48 0.16
CA CYS A 417 17.96 -0.82 -1.06
C CYS A 417 17.12 0.40 -1.43
N SER A 418 17.76 1.43 -1.98
CA SER A 418 17.10 2.67 -2.40
C SER A 418 17.56 3.09 -3.80
N GLY A 419 16.85 4.02 -4.42
CA GLY A 419 17.05 4.45 -5.80
C GLY A 419 16.31 3.57 -6.82
N ILE A 420 16.77 3.61 -8.07
CA ILE A 420 16.11 2.97 -9.20
C ILE A 420 16.65 1.56 -9.43
N TYR A 421 15.76 0.59 -9.64
CA TYR A 421 16.09 -0.77 -10.06
C TYR A 421 15.17 -1.22 -11.19
N HIS A 422 15.73 -1.97 -12.14
CA HIS A 422 14.95 -2.73 -13.12
C HIS A 422 14.61 -4.12 -12.56
N VAL A 423 13.33 -4.47 -12.60
CA VAL A 423 12.84 -5.83 -12.26
C VAL A 423 11.98 -6.31 -13.41
N ALA A 424 12.57 -7.15 -14.26
CA ALA A 424 11.99 -7.64 -15.51
C ALA A 424 12.31 -9.11 -15.73
N GLY A 425 11.58 -9.77 -16.64
CA GLY A 425 11.84 -11.16 -17.01
C GLY A 425 13.19 -11.32 -17.74
N PRO A 426 13.72 -12.56 -17.81
CA PRO A 426 15.03 -12.82 -18.40
C PRO A 426 15.03 -12.91 -19.92
N GLU A 427 13.86 -12.86 -20.56
CA GLU A 427 13.66 -12.99 -22.02
C GLU A 427 13.00 -11.72 -22.56
N ALA A 428 13.36 -11.32 -23.78
CA ALA A 428 12.70 -10.23 -24.48
C ALA A 428 11.80 -10.76 -25.61
N PHE A 429 10.67 -10.08 -25.83
CA PHE A 429 9.72 -10.41 -26.88
C PHE A 429 9.09 -9.15 -27.46
N ASN A 430 8.72 -9.19 -28.73
CA ASN A 430 7.64 -8.33 -29.22
C ASN A 430 6.27 -8.95 -28.90
N LYS A 431 5.16 -8.21 -29.10
CA LYS A 431 3.82 -8.76 -28.78
C LYS A 431 3.51 -10.02 -29.58
N TYR A 432 3.86 -10.05 -30.87
CA TYR A 432 3.60 -11.19 -31.74
C TYR A 432 4.30 -12.47 -31.26
N THR A 433 5.62 -12.41 -31.09
CA THR A 433 6.44 -13.55 -30.61
C THR A 433 6.05 -13.99 -29.21
N PHE A 434 5.67 -13.06 -28.32
CA PHE A 434 5.12 -13.42 -27.02
C PHE A 434 3.78 -14.14 -27.14
N GLY A 435 2.89 -13.66 -28.01
CA GLY A 435 1.60 -14.30 -28.31
C GLY A 435 1.77 -15.71 -28.86
N VAL A 436 2.68 -15.90 -29.82
CA VAL A 436 3.03 -17.23 -30.37
C VAL A 436 3.53 -18.15 -29.25
N LYS A 437 4.46 -17.66 -28.40
CA LYS A 437 4.97 -18.44 -27.27
C LYS A 437 3.87 -18.89 -26.31
N ILE A 438 2.90 -18.00 -26.01
CA ILE A 438 1.74 -18.33 -25.19
C ILE A 438 0.89 -19.39 -25.89
N ALA A 439 0.55 -19.19 -27.16
CA ALA A 439 -0.26 -20.13 -27.93
C ALA A 439 0.36 -21.54 -27.97
N GLU A 440 1.67 -21.63 -28.19
CA GLU A 440 2.42 -22.90 -28.15
C GLU A 440 2.34 -23.59 -26.78
N ILE A 441 2.54 -22.85 -25.68
CA ILE A 441 2.48 -23.42 -24.32
C ILE A 441 1.10 -24.01 -24.01
N PHE A 442 0.03 -23.40 -24.52
CA PHE A 442 -1.35 -23.83 -24.30
C PHE A 442 -1.91 -24.71 -25.44
N ASN A 443 -1.09 -25.08 -26.43
CA ASN A 443 -1.50 -25.82 -27.64
C ASN A 443 -2.69 -25.18 -28.39
N LEU A 444 -2.64 -23.86 -28.59
CA LEU A 444 -3.65 -23.06 -29.31
C LEU A 444 -3.23 -22.78 -30.76
N ASP A 445 -4.20 -22.49 -31.63
CA ASP A 445 -3.95 -22.22 -33.05
C ASP A 445 -3.20 -20.88 -33.27
N THR A 446 -1.93 -20.98 -33.64
CA THR A 446 -1.07 -19.82 -33.91
C THR A 446 -1.43 -19.09 -35.20
N SER A 447 -2.17 -19.70 -36.13
CA SER A 447 -2.59 -19.08 -37.40
C SER A 447 -3.58 -17.94 -37.23
N LEU A 448 -4.21 -17.86 -36.05
CA LEU A 448 -5.10 -16.77 -35.65
C LEU A 448 -4.33 -15.52 -35.19
N LEU A 449 -3.02 -15.60 -34.97
CA LEU A 449 -2.19 -14.45 -34.60
C LEU A 449 -1.67 -13.75 -35.86
N VAL A 450 -2.00 -12.46 -36.01
CA VAL A 450 -1.65 -11.67 -37.19
C VAL A 450 -0.56 -10.66 -36.81
N PRO A 451 0.68 -10.78 -37.34
CA PRO A 451 1.73 -9.81 -37.09
C PRO A 451 1.42 -8.49 -37.82
N MET A 452 1.64 -7.36 -37.16
CA MET A 452 1.44 -6.03 -37.75
C MET A 452 2.39 -5.01 -37.11
N SER A 453 2.78 -3.96 -37.84
CA SER A 453 3.58 -2.87 -37.28
C SER A 453 2.71 -1.81 -36.59
N SER A 454 3.31 -1.05 -35.68
CA SER A 454 2.62 0.05 -34.98
C SER A 454 2.21 1.20 -35.91
N GLU A 455 2.94 1.42 -37.00
CA GLU A 455 2.62 2.41 -38.04
C GLU A 455 1.33 2.06 -38.79
N GLU A 456 1.14 0.78 -39.12
CA GLU A 456 -0.06 0.27 -39.79
C GLU A 456 -1.31 0.35 -38.91
N LEU A 457 -1.17 0.10 -37.60
CA LEU A 457 -2.28 0.07 -36.64
C LEU A 457 -2.83 1.45 -36.23
N LYS A 458 -2.09 2.54 -36.49
CA LYS A 458 -2.47 3.94 -36.16
C LYS A 458 -3.03 4.10 -34.74
N LEU A 459 -2.36 3.51 -33.75
CA LEU A 459 -2.79 3.56 -32.35
C LEU A 459 -2.78 5.01 -31.80
N PRO A 460 -3.74 5.39 -30.92
CA PRO A 460 -3.76 6.72 -30.32
C PRO A 460 -2.48 7.09 -29.57
N ALA A 461 -1.96 6.17 -28.77
CA ALA A 461 -0.66 6.33 -28.10
C ALA A 461 0.43 5.62 -28.90
N LYS A 462 1.55 6.31 -29.16
CA LYS A 462 2.75 5.68 -29.72
C LYS A 462 3.29 4.60 -28.79
N ARG A 463 3.80 3.50 -29.35
CA ARG A 463 4.46 2.42 -28.60
C ARG A 463 5.98 2.58 -28.71
N PRO A 464 6.73 2.32 -27.63
CA PRO A 464 8.17 2.34 -27.71
C PRO A 464 8.64 1.14 -28.54
N TYR A 465 9.57 1.39 -29.47
CA TYR A 465 10.11 0.32 -30.31
C TYR A 465 10.92 -0.68 -29.50
N PHE A 466 11.95 -0.17 -28.80
CA PHE A 466 12.81 -0.96 -27.93
C PHE A 466 12.73 -0.43 -26.49
N ALA A 467 12.17 -1.27 -25.61
CA ALA A 467 12.02 -0.98 -24.19
C ALA A 467 12.29 -2.25 -23.34
N ALA A 468 13.25 -3.07 -23.78
CA ALA A 468 13.79 -4.17 -22.99
C ALA A 468 14.67 -3.61 -21.86
N LEU A 469 14.53 -4.17 -20.66
CA LEU A 469 15.22 -3.71 -19.45
C LEU A 469 16.29 -4.72 -19.02
N SER A 470 17.49 -4.24 -18.69
CA SER A 470 18.55 -5.07 -18.11
C SER A 470 18.37 -5.16 -16.59
N THR A 471 18.43 -6.38 -16.05
CA THR A 471 18.37 -6.61 -14.58
C THR A 471 19.76 -6.71 -13.92
N ALA A 472 20.82 -6.26 -14.60
CA ALA A 472 22.20 -6.42 -14.13
C ALA A 472 22.45 -5.80 -12.74
N LYS A 473 21.92 -4.61 -12.48
CA LYS A 473 22.03 -3.95 -11.16
C LYS A 473 21.35 -4.77 -10.07
N PHE A 474 20.13 -5.26 -10.32
CA PHE A 474 19.40 -6.11 -9.39
C PHE A 474 20.18 -7.39 -9.07
N ARG A 475 20.73 -8.07 -10.08
CA ARG A 475 21.49 -9.31 -9.90
C ARG A 475 22.77 -9.13 -9.11
N LYS A 476 23.39 -7.96 -9.20
CA LYS A 476 24.55 -7.62 -8.34
C LYS A 476 24.15 -7.57 -6.87
N GLU A 477 22.96 -7.05 -6.58
CA GLU A 477 22.44 -6.87 -5.21
C GLU A 477 21.87 -8.19 -4.64
N VAL A 478 21.24 -9.00 -5.50
CA VAL A 478 20.56 -10.25 -5.15
C VAL A 478 20.97 -11.39 -6.12
N PRO A 479 22.23 -11.87 -6.06
CA PRO A 479 22.78 -12.80 -7.06
C PRO A 479 22.10 -14.18 -7.07
N GLU A 480 21.55 -14.61 -5.95
CA GLU A 480 20.88 -15.91 -5.82
C GLU A 480 19.46 -15.93 -6.43
N PHE A 481 18.90 -14.75 -6.72
CA PHE A 481 17.54 -14.66 -7.24
C PHE A 481 17.48 -15.08 -8.70
N LYS A 482 16.63 -16.06 -9.01
CA LYS A 482 16.39 -16.53 -10.37
C LYS A 482 14.99 -16.15 -10.83
N PHE A 483 14.93 -15.30 -11.86
CA PHE A 483 13.68 -15.03 -12.56
C PHE A 483 13.28 -16.24 -13.40
N HIS A 484 11.99 -16.55 -13.40
CA HIS A 484 11.42 -17.51 -14.33
C HIS A 484 11.46 -16.93 -15.75
N ASN A 485 11.84 -17.78 -16.70
CA ASN A 485 11.49 -17.56 -18.10
C ASN A 485 9.97 -17.77 -18.30
N VAL A 486 9.41 -17.33 -19.42
CA VAL A 486 7.96 -17.35 -19.68
C VAL A 486 7.37 -18.75 -19.52
N SER A 487 8.00 -19.77 -20.10
CA SER A 487 7.53 -21.16 -19.99
C SER A 487 7.58 -21.71 -18.57
N ALA A 488 8.59 -21.35 -17.77
CA ALA A 488 8.67 -21.76 -16.38
C ALA A 488 7.65 -21.00 -15.50
N ALA A 489 7.45 -19.71 -15.75
CA ALA A 489 6.48 -18.88 -15.06
C ALA A 489 5.05 -19.38 -15.27
N ILE A 490 4.67 -19.72 -16.51
CA ILE A 490 3.34 -20.25 -16.82
C ILE A 490 3.14 -21.63 -16.17
N ARG A 491 4.16 -22.50 -16.17
CA ARG A 491 4.09 -23.80 -15.48
C ARG A 491 3.96 -23.66 -13.97
N ASP A 492 4.73 -22.77 -13.34
CA ASP A 492 4.62 -22.47 -11.91
C ASP A 492 3.21 -21.93 -11.58
N TRP A 493 2.72 -20.99 -12.38
CA TRP A 493 1.36 -20.48 -12.27
C TRP A 493 0.31 -21.59 -12.36
N GLN A 494 0.34 -22.42 -13.40
CA GLN A 494 -0.57 -23.56 -13.56
C GLN A 494 -0.51 -24.51 -12.35
N SER A 495 0.69 -24.83 -11.85
CA SER A 495 0.87 -25.76 -10.72
C SER A 495 0.22 -25.25 -9.42
N LYS A 496 0.21 -23.93 -9.21
CA LYS A 496 -0.33 -23.30 -8.00
C LYS A 496 -1.85 -23.20 -8.03
N GLU A 497 -2.44 -23.03 -9.21
CA GLU A 497 -3.90 -23.08 -9.42
C GLU A 497 -4.42 -24.54 -9.43
N ASN A 498 -3.59 -25.50 -9.85
CA ASN A 498 -3.98 -26.93 -9.96
C ASN A 498 -4.30 -27.64 -8.63
N LYS A 499 -4.22 -26.96 -7.47
CA LYS A 499 -4.76 -27.49 -6.22
C LYS A 499 -6.28 -27.79 -6.28
N ASN A 500 -6.99 -27.30 -7.32
CA ASN A 500 -8.42 -27.53 -7.57
C ASN A 500 -8.74 -28.44 -8.80
N GLY A 501 -7.74 -29.02 -9.47
CA GLY A 501 -7.96 -30.12 -10.42
C GLY A 501 -8.61 -29.81 -11.79
N LYS A 502 -8.60 -28.56 -12.29
CA LYS A 502 -8.98 -28.26 -13.68
C LYS A 502 -8.09 -27.19 -14.32
N ILE A 503 -7.37 -27.55 -15.38
CA ILE A 503 -6.31 -26.74 -16.03
C ILE A 503 -6.85 -25.52 -16.80
N LEU A 504 -8.07 -25.60 -17.35
CA LEU A 504 -8.64 -24.62 -18.27
C LEU A 504 -9.82 -23.77 -17.75
N PRO A 505 -10.68 -24.20 -16.81
CA PRO A 505 -11.83 -23.38 -16.38
C PRO A 505 -11.44 -22.10 -15.63
N GLU A 506 -10.24 -22.05 -15.05
CA GLU A 506 -9.73 -20.88 -14.32
C GLU A 506 -8.92 -19.91 -15.21
N PHE A 507 -8.48 -20.34 -16.41
CA PHE A 507 -7.82 -19.48 -17.40
C PHE A 507 -8.84 -18.74 -18.28
#